data_AF-A0A9P8W1B4-F1
#
_entry.id   AF-A0A9P8W1B4-F1
#
_cell.length_a   1.000
_cell.length_b   1.000
_cell.length_c   1.000
_cell.angle_alpha   90.00
_cell.angle_beta   90.00
_cell.angle_gamma   90.00
#
_symmetry.space_group_name_H-M   'P 1'
#
loop_
_entity.id
_entity.type
_entity.pdbx_description
1 polymer ?
#
loop_
_entity_poly.entity_id
_entity_poly.type
_entity_poly.pdbx_seq_one_letter_code
_entity_poly.pdbx_strand_id
1 'polypeptide(L)'
;MRLPPEVVDQIVSYLLRPSQDPRFPIQGYDASHIDWDALIRCKDESRRVWSPYSGRGFDTTLYSLEPDVKTLLNLRLVSREWHAPATILLRNHYWFALKFDSLSSLLKVTQCCKPDIRGKSNSLPSPVQKLDMPRIWNALTFKRHYRVTAEMTEGQERHVEQNNGEEEEVDEEWALRHHYTDKLRSDAKVMHYDKSAELALLQGLFANLNRIEAFAVSFPDAGSDTKYGSLAADCYDMQLLGDITTAIQHGLQLPSFNHLIDLRLRLPSTWYVGQLADVIDQGTRDQLKHFYLEIVDESGCCGSDWYALTEDGEDEVMNGEVDDDYYYPQSNVQWEYPNRKHQKGLWDLLSSCPNLQSLGIKCTHFLDLDQMNWQKSPTSRGLRVLFLERAWASASTLLHLLQPHPSTKRTAQLRRIMLNGVKLKADSESWSKVFDYLIKDCPRLDFSSLYNLSYFAAHKSYEHNNRPYENVADIWTEDERDQKIMFRLAAKMVAKAGGKNCYPQQGQEQVKSLGSYGFNIESDSDGDDEEQETDR
;
A
#
# COMPACT_ATOMS: atom_id res chain seq x y z
N MET A 1 -9.53 -1.94 -48.01
CA MET A 1 -10.41 -3.01 -47.51
C MET A 1 -10.67 -2.69 -46.04
N ARG A 2 -11.93 -2.54 -45.61
CA ARG A 2 -12.24 -2.29 -44.18
C ARG A 2 -12.16 -3.61 -43.44
N LEU A 3 -11.45 -3.64 -42.31
CA LEU A 3 -11.41 -4.82 -41.45
C LEU A 3 -12.72 -4.91 -40.66
N PRO A 4 -13.23 -6.13 -40.38
CA PRO A 4 -14.32 -6.31 -39.43
C PRO A 4 -13.94 -5.76 -38.04
N PRO A 5 -14.86 -5.12 -37.29
CA PRO A 5 -14.59 -4.58 -35.97
C PRO A 5 -13.95 -5.58 -35.01
N GLU A 6 -14.38 -6.85 -35.05
CA GLU A 6 -13.87 -7.93 -34.21
C GLU A 6 -12.38 -8.22 -34.49
N VAL A 7 -11.97 -8.09 -35.75
CA VAL A 7 -10.56 -8.24 -36.16
C VAL A 7 -9.73 -7.05 -35.68
N VAL A 8 -10.29 -5.83 -35.73
CA VAL A 8 -9.62 -4.63 -35.20
C VAL A 8 -9.44 -4.72 -33.69
N ASP A 9 -10.48 -5.14 -32.96
CA ASP A 9 -10.43 -5.36 -31.51
C ASP A 9 -9.39 -6.41 -31.14
N GLN A 10 -9.34 -7.51 -31.90
CA GLN A 10 -8.34 -8.55 -31.71
C GLN A 10 -6.92 -8.03 -31.97
N ILE A 11 -6.69 -7.27 -33.05
CA ILE A 11 -5.38 -6.66 -33.34
C ILE A 11 -4.96 -5.71 -32.22
N VAL A 12 -5.87 -4.86 -31.76
CA VAL A 12 -5.58 -3.90 -30.68
C VAL A 12 -5.32 -4.62 -29.36
N SER A 13 -5.98 -5.75 -29.09
CA SER A 13 -5.72 -6.55 -27.88
C SER A 13 -4.29 -7.09 -27.81
N TYR A 14 -3.62 -7.35 -28.94
CA TYR A 14 -2.21 -7.75 -28.99
C TYR A 14 -1.23 -6.62 -28.64
N LEU A 15 -1.72 -5.39 -28.52
CA LEU A 15 -0.92 -4.25 -28.04
C LEU A 15 -0.83 -4.22 -26.51
N LEU A 16 -1.51 -5.13 -25.83
CA LEU A 16 -1.19 -5.51 -24.46
C LEU A 16 0.03 -6.41 -24.49
N ARG A 17 1.18 -5.86 -24.13
CA ARG A 17 2.40 -6.65 -23.99
C ARG A 17 2.44 -7.21 -22.56
N PRO A 18 2.85 -8.48 -22.38
CA PRO A 18 3.32 -8.92 -21.08
C PRO A 18 4.49 -8.01 -20.71
N SER A 19 4.27 -7.14 -19.73
CA SER A 19 5.36 -6.45 -19.07
C SER A 19 5.90 -7.43 -18.06
N GLN A 20 7.20 -7.73 -18.14
CA GLN A 20 7.89 -8.30 -16.99
C GLN A 20 7.74 -7.25 -15.90
N ASP A 21 6.96 -7.55 -14.88
CA ASP A 21 7.01 -6.75 -13.67
C ASP A 21 8.39 -7.03 -13.05
N PRO A 22 9.37 -6.13 -13.24
CA PRO A 22 10.73 -6.43 -12.93
C PRO A 22 10.88 -6.20 -11.43
N ARG A 23 10.47 -7.22 -10.66
CA ARG A 23 10.60 -7.35 -9.20
C ARG A 23 9.40 -6.77 -8.45
N PHE A 24 8.71 -7.62 -7.67
CA PHE A 24 8.23 -7.14 -6.36
C PHE A 24 9.42 -6.41 -5.74
N PRO A 25 9.30 -5.11 -5.39
CA PRO A 25 10.46 -4.29 -5.05
C PRO A 25 11.36 -5.06 -4.08
N ILE A 26 12.58 -5.27 -4.56
CA ILE A 26 13.64 -6.01 -3.87
C ILE A 26 13.74 -5.43 -2.48
N GLN A 27 13.76 -6.29 -1.46
CA GLN A 27 14.27 -5.93 -0.14
C GLN A 27 15.65 -5.31 -0.29
N GLY A 28 15.67 -3.99 -0.27
CA GLY A 28 16.82 -3.15 -0.03
C GLY A 28 16.34 -2.06 0.91
N TYR A 29 17.25 -1.39 1.59
CA TYR A 29 17.04 -0.29 2.53
C TYR A 29 16.16 0.89 2.02
N ASP A 30 15.57 0.79 0.82
CA ASP A 30 14.81 1.81 0.10
C ASP A 30 13.53 1.24 -0.59
N ALA A 31 13.10 0.02 -0.24
CA ALA A 31 11.96 -0.66 -0.86
C ALA A 31 10.63 -0.40 -0.15
N SER A 32 10.26 0.89 -0.04
CA SER A 32 9.12 1.36 0.75
C SER A 32 7.77 1.30 0.03
N HIS A 33 7.68 0.91 -1.24
CA HIS A 33 6.43 0.92 -2.00
C HIS A 33 6.04 -0.45 -2.52
N ILE A 34 4.78 -0.84 -2.30
CA ILE A 34 4.22 -2.07 -2.87
C ILE A 34 3.57 -1.77 -4.20
N ASP A 35 3.87 -2.58 -5.21
CA ASP A 35 3.09 -2.57 -6.45
C ASP A 35 1.72 -3.22 -6.20
N TRP A 36 0.79 -2.39 -5.74
CA TRP A 36 -0.58 -2.80 -5.48
C TRP A 36 -1.29 -3.32 -6.74
N ASP A 37 -0.99 -2.74 -7.91
CA ASP A 37 -1.55 -3.16 -9.19
C ASP A 37 -1.14 -4.61 -9.51
N ALA A 38 0.15 -4.92 -9.33
CA ALA A 38 0.67 -6.27 -9.48
C ALA A 38 -0.01 -7.24 -8.52
N LEU A 39 -0.21 -6.83 -7.27
CA LEU A 39 -0.81 -7.67 -6.23
C LEU A 39 -2.28 -7.99 -6.51
N ILE A 40 -3.10 -7.04 -6.95
CA ILE A 40 -4.54 -7.26 -7.20
C ILE A 40 -4.86 -7.86 -8.58
N ARG A 41 -3.99 -7.68 -9.60
CA ARG A 41 -4.19 -8.20 -10.96
C ARG A 41 -3.87 -9.70 -11.07
N CYS A 42 -4.40 -10.48 -10.13
CA CYS A 42 -4.46 -11.92 -10.23
C CYS A 42 -5.40 -12.30 -11.40
N LYS A 43 -4.89 -12.75 -12.56
CA LYS A 43 -5.72 -13.53 -13.50
C LYS A 43 -5.80 -14.99 -13.02
N ASP A 44 -6.81 -15.75 -13.46
CA ASP A 44 -6.91 -17.19 -13.18
C ASP A 44 -5.68 -17.98 -13.69
N GLU A 45 -4.91 -17.38 -14.58
CA GLU A 45 -3.62 -17.86 -15.08
C GLU A 45 -2.51 -16.88 -14.68
N SER A 46 -1.80 -17.12 -13.58
CA SER A 46 -0.43 -16.62 -13.45
C SER A 46 0.40 -17.31 -14.54
N ARG A 47 0.63 -16.62 -15.66
CA ARG A 47 1.37 -17.21 -16.79
C ARG A 47 2.86 -17.30 -16.42
N ARG A 48 3.38 -18.53 -16.38
CA ARG A 48 4.81 -18.81 -16.30
C ARG A 48 5.42 -18.50 -17.66
N VAL A 49 6.45 -17.67 -17.74
CA VAL A 49 7.18 -17.43 -18.98
C VAL A 49 8.66 -17.64 -18.70
N TRP A 50 9.30 -18.41 -19.57
CA TRP A 50 10.73 -18.64 -19.53
C TRP A 50 11.48 -17.34 -19.87
N SER A 51 12.37 -16.88 -19.00
CA SER A 51 13.23 -15.72 -19.23
C SER A 51 14.64 -16.19 -19.64
N PRO A 52 15.07 -15.99 -20.91
CA PRO A 52 16.42 -16.35 -21.34
C PRO A 52 17.53 -15.50 -20.69
N TYR A 53 17.19 -14.33 -20.14
CA TYR A 53 18.17 -13.30 -19.78
C TYR A 53 18.87 -13.49 -18.43
N SER A 54 18.34 -14.34 -17.53
CA SER A 54 18.92 -14.49 -16.19
C SER A 54 19.95 -15.62 -16.07
N GLY A 55 20.10 -16.49 -17.09
CA GLY A 55 20.99 -17.66 -17.01
C GLY A 55 20.68 -18.62 -15.84
N ARG A 56 19.56 -18.40 -15.13
CA ARG A 56 19.16 -19.09 -13.89
C ARG A 56 17.70 -19.55 -14.00
N GLY A 57 17.40 -20.45 -14.94
CA GLY A 57 16.12 -21.15 -14.97
C GLY A 57 14.85 -20.28 -15.05
N PHE A 58 13.71 -20.88 -14.73
CA PHE A 58 12.40 -20.24 -14.75
C PHE A 58 12.26 -19.29 -13.55
N ASP A 59 12.10 -17.99 -13.79
CA ASP A 59 11.58 -17.05 -12.80
C ASP A 59 10.05 -17.04 -12.89
N THR A 60 9.34 -17.21 -11.77
CA THR A 60 7.91 -16.86 -11.72
C THR A 60 7.80 -15.36 -11.52
N THR A 61 7.97 -14.64 -12.62
CA THR A 61 7.60 -13.23 -12.70
C THR A 61 6.09 -13.15 -12.83
N LEU A 62 5.44 -12.34 -11.99
CA LEU A 62 4.05 -11.99 -12.23
C LEU A 62 4.02 -11.06 -13.45
N TYR A 63 3.40 -11.49 -14.54
CA TYR A 63 3.24 -10.63 -15.71
C TYR A 63 2.01 -9.75 -15.54
N SER A 64 2.21 -8.44 -15.62
CA SER A 64 1.13 -7.50 -15.89
C SER A 64 0.98 -7.35 -17.42
N LEU A 65 -0.24 -7.11 -17.88
CA LEU A 65 -0.47 -6.71 -19.27
C LEU A 65 -0.46 -5.19 -19.33
N GLU A 66 0.57 -4.64 -19.95
CA GLU A 66 0.71 -3.21 -20.13
C GLU A 66 0.38 -2.81 -21.57
N PRO A 67 -0.37 -1.72 -21.74
CA PRO A 67 -0.65 -1.18 -23.06
C PRO A 67 0.61 -0.53 -23.64
N ASP A 68 0.95 -0.77 -24.91
CA ASP A 68 1.88 0.07 -25.66
C ASP A 68 1.22 1.44 -25.92
N VAL A 69 1.31 2.34 -24.94
CA VAL A 69 0.63 3.64 -24.92
C VAL A 69 0.98 4.45 -26.16
N LYS A 70 2.26 4.51 -26.54
CA LYS A 70 2.71 5.28 -27.70
C LYS A 70 2.07 4.76 -28.98
N THR A 71 2.05 3.44 -29.17
CA THR A 71 1.42 2.82 -30.35
C THR A 71 -0.10 3.03 -30.34
N LEU A 72 -0.76 2.90 -29.20
CA LEU A 72 -2.20 3.13 -29.07
C LEU A 72 -2.58 4.58 -29.34
N LEU A 73 -1.79 5.55 -28.85
CA LEU A 73 -1.98 6.97 -29.15
C LEU A 73 -1.83 7.26 -30.64
N ASN A 74 -0.84 6.65 -31.30
CA ASN A 74 -0.66 6.78 -32.74
C ASN A 74 -1.82 6.14 -33.52
N LEU A 75 -2.30 4.97 -33.10
CA LEU A 75 -3.45 4.29 -33.72
C LEU A 75 -4.73 5.10 -33.66
N ARG A 76 -4.94 5.87 -32.58
CA ARG A 76 -6.07 6.80 -32.47
C ARG A 76 -6.10 7.87 -33.55
N LEU A 77 -4.96 8.15 -34.19
CA LEU A 77 -4.80 9.15 -35.24
C LEU A 77 -4.89 8.57 -36.66
N VAL A 78 -4.86 7.24 -36.81
CA VAL A 78 -4.87 6.57 -38.13
C VAL A 78 -6.25 6.65 -38.79
N SER A 79 -7.31 6.26 -38.09
CA SER A 79 -8.69 6.38 -38.59
C SER A 79 -9.71 6.26 -37.45
N ARG A 80 -10.99 6.55 -37.75
CA ARG A 80 -12.09 6.34 -36.80
C ARG A 80 -12.28 4.88 -36.38
N GLU A 81 -11.94 3.93 -37.25
CA GLU A 81 -12.07 2.49 -36.99
C GLU A 81 -11.09 2.03 -35.90
N TRP A 82 -9.87 2.58 -35.89
CA TRP A 82 -8.86 2.29 -34.87
C TRP A 82 -9.03 3.11 -33.59
N HIS A 83 -9.70 4.26 -33.70
CA HIS A 83 -9.85 5.20 -32.61
C HIS A 83 -10.61 4.62 -31.41
N ALA A 84 -11.78 4.00 -31.64
CA ALA A 84 -12.60 3.47 -30.56
C ALA A 84 -11.92 2.29 -29.82
N PRO A 85 -11.39 1.25 -30.48
CA PRO A 85 -10.73 0.13 -29.81
C PRO A 85 -9.47 0.55 -29.04
N ALA A 86 -8.61 1.39 -29.64
CA ALA A 86 -7.42 1.89 -28.97
C ALA A 86 -7.76 2.76 -27.75
N THR A 87 -8.85 3.52 -27.83
CA THR A 87 -9.35 4.35 -26.73
C THR A 87 -9.94 3.49 -25.61
N ILE A 88 -10.67 2.42 -25.92
CA ILE A 88 -11.17 1.45 -24.92
C ILE A 88 -10.00 0.76 -24.21
N LEU A 89 -8.98 0.32 -24.95
CA LEU A 89 -7.82 -0.33 -24.35
C LEU A 89 -7.04 0.62 -23.42
N LEU A 90 -6.80 1.87 -23.85
CA LEU A 90 -6.19 2.89 -23.00
C LEU A 90 -7.04 3.15 -21.75
N ARG A 91 -8.35 3.32 -21.88
CA ARG A 91 -9.27 3.55 -20.75
C ARG A 91 -9.20 2.44 -19.70
N ASN A 92 -9.17 1.18 -20.16
CA ASN A 92 -9.16 0.02 -19.27
C ASN A 92 -7.83 -0.19 -18.55
N HIS A 93 -6.70 0.25 -19.11
CA HIS A 93 -5.36 -0.12 -18.63
C HIS A 93 -4.50 1.05 -18.15
N TYR A 94 -4.75 2.28 -18.62
CA TYR A 94 -3.89 3.43 -18.38
C TYR A 94 -4.43 4.32 -17.25
N TRP A 95 -3.57 4.63 -16.28
CA TRP A 95 -3.83 5.64 -15.26
C TRP A 95 -3.56 7.03 -15.81
N PHE A 96 -4.56 7.89 -15.78
CA PHE A 96 -4.42 9.27 -16.18
C PHE A 96 -3.85 10.09 -15.03
N ALA A 97 -2.57 10.46 -15.13
CA ALA A 97 -1.87 11.19 -14.08
C ALA A 97 -2.12 12.70 -14.16
N LEU A 98 -2.59 13.28 -13.05
CA LEU A 98 -2.90 14.69 -12.87
C LEU A 98 -1.88 15.33 -11.93
N LYS A 99 -0.90 16.02 -12.52
CA LYS A 99 0.13 16.74 -11.75
C LYS A 99 -0.43 18.04 -11.17
N PHE A 100 -0.99 17.97 -9.95
CA PHE A 100 -1.60 19.12 -9.28
C PHE A 100 -0.62 20.30 -9.13
N ASP A 101 0.65 20.02 -8.82
CA ASP A 101 1.68 21.04 -8.64
C ASP A 101 2.03 21.84 -9.91
N SER A 102 1.53 21.41 -11.07
CA SER A 102 1.80 22.03 -12.36
C SER A 102 0.52 22.62 -12.96
N LEU A 103 0.30 23.92 -12.72
CA LEU A 103 -0.81 24.67 -13.30
C LEU A 103 -0.92 24.50 -14.83
N SER A 104 0.21 24.51 -15.54
CA SER A 104 0.26 24.33 -16.99
C SER A 104 -0.17 22.92 -17.43
N SER A 105 0.13 21.89 -16.62
CA SER A 105 -0.34 20.52 -16.85
C SER A 105 -1.83 20.40 -16.58
N LEU A 106 -2.32 20.95 -15.46
CA LEU A 106 -3.75 21.00 -15.13
C LEU A 106 -4.57 21.69 -16.22
N LEU A 107 -4.12 22.83 -16.73
CA LEU A 107 -4.78 23.56 -17.81
C LEU A 107 -4.93 22.69 -19.08
N LYS A 108 -3.86 22.01 -19.49
CA LYS A 108 -3.88 21.12 -20.66
C LYS A 108 -4.85 19.97 -20.47
N VAL A 109 -4.82 19.33 -19.30
CA VAL A 109 -5.74 18.21 -18.98
C VAL A 109 -7.19 18.67 -18.98
N THR A 110 -7.47 19.79 -18.32
CA THR A 110 -8.83 20.30 -18.18
C THR A 110 -9.40 20.66 -19.54
N GLN A 111 -8.60 21.24 -20.45
CA GLN A 111 -9.01 21.51 -21.83
C GLN A 111 -9.38 20.24 -22.60
N CYS A 112 -8.67 19.13 -22.40
CA CYS A 112 -8.95 17.85 -23.04
C CYS A 112 -10.25 17.19 -22.56
N CYS A 113 -10.74 17.56 -21.37
CA CYS A 113 -11.96 17.00 -20.78
C CYS A 113 -13.19 17.88 -20.97
N LYS A 114 -13.06 19.09 -21.54
CA LYS A 114 -14.21 19.96 -21.82
C LYS A 114 -15.11 19.36 -22.90
N PRO A 115 -16.44 19.39 -22.74
CA PRO A 115 -17.36 19.00 -23.79
C PRO A 115 -17.15 19.87 -25.05
N ASP A 116 -17.17 19.25 -26.23
CA ASP A 116 -16.98 19.95 -27.50
C ASP A 116 -18.10 21.00 -27.69
N ILE A 117 -17.69 22.27 -27.86
CA ILE A 117 -18.56 23.46 -28.00
C ILE A 117 -19.55 23.32 -29.18
N ARG A 118 -19.33 22.36 -30.10
CA ARG A 118 -20.15 22.18 -31.30
C ARG A 118 -21.38 21.27 -31.13
N GLY A 119 -21.78 20.88 -29.92
CA GLY A 119 -23.05 20.21 -29.66
C GLY A 119 -23.26 18.88 -30.42
N LYS A 120 -22.19 18.26 -30.93
CA LYS A 120 -22.27 16.95 -31.58
C LYS A 120 -22.18 15.86 -30.53
N SER A 121 -23.35 15.33 -30.18
CA SER A 121 -23.69 14.18 -29.32
C SER A 121 -22.96 12.84 -29.61
N ASN A 122 -21.80 12.85 -30.28
CA ASN A 122 -20.99 11.66 -30.53
C ASN A 122 -19.64 11.72 -29.79
N SER A 123 -19.50 12.57 -28.76
CA SER A 123 -18.29 12.58 -27.92
C SER A 123 -18.18 11.23 -27.21
N LEU A 124 -17.13 10.46 -27.52
CA LEU A 124 -16.81 9.26 -26.78
C LEU A 124 -16.86 9.56 -25.27
N PRO A 125 -17.38 8.63 -24.45
CA PRO A 125 -17.35 8.81 -23.00
C PRO A 125 -15.92 9.11 -22.55
N SER A 126 -15.74 10.05 -21.62
CA SER A 126 -14.44 10.61 -21.18
C SER A 126 -13.32 9.57 -21.26
N PRO A 127 -12.18 9.86 -21.91
CA PRO A 127 -11.06 8.93 -22.03
C PRO A 127 -10.44 8.56 -20.68
N VAL A 128 -10.91 9.15 -19.58
CA VAL A 128 -10.44 8.90 -18.22
C VAL A 128 -11.42 8.00 -17.49
N GLN A 129 -11.01 6.77 -17.18
CA GLN A 129 -11.68 5.86 -16.24
C GLN A 129 -10.86 5.62 -14.97
N LYS A 130 -9.53 5.80 -15.08
CA LYS A 130 -8.58 5.66 -14.00
C LYS A 130 -7.86 6.99 -13.84
N LEU A 131 -8.03 7.64 -12.71
CA LEU A 131 -7.46 8.95 -12.42
C LEU A 131 -6.49 8.85 -11.26
N ASP A 132 -5.29 9.37 -11.44
CA ASP A 132 -4.26 9.41 -10.42
C ASP A 132 -3.83 10.87 -10.19
N MET A 133 -3.69 11.27 -8.94
CA MET A 133 -3.09 12.53 -8.50
C MET A 133 -1.77 12.22 -7.78
N PRO A 134 -0.67 12.00 -8.52
CA PRO A 134 0.57 11.53 -7.93
C PRO A 134 1.29 12.66 -7.18
N ARG A 135 1.74 12.34 -5.95
CA ARG A 135 2.66 13.09 -5.08
C ARG A 135 2.52 14.62 -5.18
N ILE A 136 1.60 15.18 -4.40
CA ILE A 136 1.35 16.62 -4.29
C ILE A 136 2.43 17.28 -3.42
N TRP A 137 3.62 17.50 -3.98
CA TRP A 137 4.82 17.95 -3.26
C TRP A 137 4.64 19.29 -2.58
N ASN A 138 3.82 20.19 -3.15
CA ASN A 138 3.58 21.50 -2.55
C ASN A 138 2.88 21.43 -1.18
N ALA A 139 2.35 20.27 -0.78
CA ALA A 139 1.74 20.11 0.54
C ALA A 139 2.78 20.02 1.67
N LEU A 140 4.04 19.65 1.39
CA LEU A 140 5.12 19.58 2.39
C LEU A 140 6.00 20.82 2.26
N THR A 141 5.94 21.74 3.23
CA THR A 141 6.42 23.12 3.02
C THR A 141 7.53 23.55 3.97
N PHE A 142 7.61 23.00 5.18
CA PHE A 142 8.60 23.44 6.18
C PHE A 142 9.02 22.30 7.11
N LYS A 143 10.00 22.57 7.97
CA LYS A 143 10.39 21.71 9.08
C LYS A 143 10.12 22.40 10.39
N ARG A 144 9.53 21.69 11.35
CA ARG A 144 9.38 22.16 12.74
C ARG A 144 10.58 21.69 13.54
N HIS A 145 11.29 22.62 14.18
CA HIS A 145 12.41 22.32 15.07
C HIS A 145 11.94 22.28 16.53
N TYR A 146 12.49 21.34 17.29
CA TYR A 146 12.21 21.10 18.70
C TYR A 146 13.47 21.41 19.52
N ARG A 147 13.31 22.15 20.62
CA ARG A 147 14.38 22.41 21.58
C ARG A 147 14.18 21.53 22.81
N VAL A 148 15.24 20.85 23.25
CA VAL A 148 15.27 20.14 24.54
C VAL A 148 15.69 21.15 25.61
N THR A 149 14.79 21.51 26.52
CA THR A 149 15.18 22.22 27.74
C THR A 149 15.79 21.23 28.72
N ALA A 150 17.12 21.33 28.89
CA ALA A 150 17.86 20.48 29.80
C ALA A 150 17.75 21.01 31.24
N GLU A 151 16.67 20.69 31.97
CA GLU A 151 16.74 20.67 33.43
C GLU A 151 17.36 19.34 33.86
N MET A 152 18.69 19.30 33.83
CA MET A 152 19.47 18.15 34.29
C MET A 152 19.50 18.08 35.82
N THR A 153 18.88 17.05 36.39
CA THR A 153 19.32 16.48 37.68
C THR A 153 19.76 15.04 37.45
N GLU A 154 20.98 14.70 37.91
CA GLU A 154 21.52 13.34 37.88
C GLU A 154 20.49 12.35 38.44
N GLY A 155 20.06 11.40 37.61
CA GLY A 155 19.15 10.32 37.99
C GLY A 155 17.69 10.45 37.54
N GLN A 156 17.34 11.43 36.68
CA GLN A 156 16.02 11.48 36.05
C GLN A 156 16.09 11.27 34.53
N GLU A 157 15.07 10.59 34.00
CA GLU A 157 14.86 10.28 32.58
C GLU A 157 14.80 11.54 31.72
N ARG A 158 15.22 11.43 30.46
CA ARG A 158 15.21 12.53 29.50
C ARG A 158 13.77 12.90 29.15
N HIS A 159 13.21 13.90 29.83
CA HIS A 159 11.99 14.54 29.36
C HIS A 159 12.33 15.53 28.25
N VAL A 160 11.87 15.25 27.03
CA VAL A 160 11.78 16.28 25.99
C VAL A 160 10.57 17.14 26.37
N GLU A 161 10.79 18.19 27.14
CA GLU A 161 9.78 19.23 27.27
C GLU A 161 9.55 19.84 25.89
N GLN A 162 8.41 19.51 25.30
CA GLN A 162 7.88 20.14 24.10
C GLN A 162 7.44 21.56 24.46
N ASN A 163 8.40 22.44 24.72
CA ASN A 163 8.11 23.85 24.86
C ASN A 163 7.48 24.34 23.54
N ASN A 164 6.35 25.05 23.64
CA ASN A 164 5.66 25.70 22.53
C ASN A 164 6.68 26.32 21.59
N GLY A 165 7.01 25.60 20.51
CA GLY A 165 8.15 25.91 19.68
C GLY A 165 8.05 27.34 19.19
N GLU A 166 9.13 28.11 19.37
CA GLU A 166 9.37 29.21 18.47
C GLU A 166 9.36 28.59 17.07
N GLU A 167 8.35 28.94 16.26
CA GLU A 167 8.32 28.69 14.83
C GLU A 167 9.50 29.47 14.23
N GLU A 168 10.73 28.97 14.40
CA GLU A 168 11.91 29.59 13.83
C GLU A 168 11.76 29.49 12.32
N GLU A 169 11.58 30.66 11.68
CA GLU A 169 11.67 30.83 10.24
C GLU A 169 12.85 30.02 9.74
N VAL A 170 12.58 29.15 8.77
CA VAL A 170 13.54 28.25 8.12
C VAL A 170 14.88 28.96 7.95
N ASP A 171 15.88 28.55 8.75
CA ASP A 171 17.21 29.14 8.70
C ASP A 171 17.75 28.99 7.27
N GLU A 172 17.94 30.13 6.58
CA GLU A 172 18.39 30.19 5.19
C GLU A 172 19.68 29.38 5.00
N GLU A 173 20.52 29.31 6.03
CA GLU A 173 21.79 28.57 5.99
C GLU A 173 21.59 27.05 6.04
N TRP A 174 20.52 26.55 6.67
CA TRP A 174 20.21 25.12 6.77
C TRP A 174 19.52 24.61 5.49
N ALA A 175 18.60 25.39 4.92
CA ALA A 175 17.97 25.13 3.63
C ALA A 175 19.01 25.04 2.49
N LEU A 176 20.11 25.79 2.59
CA LEU A 176 21.24 25.75 1.65
C LEU A 176 22.22 24.59 1.91
N ARG A 177 22.38 24.12 3.16
CA ARG A 177 23.31 23.02 3.50
C ARG A 177 22.75 21.62 3.27
N HIS A 178 21.43 21.43 3.32
CA HIS A 178 20.76 20.13 3.14
C HIS A 178 19.99 20.01 1.82
N HIS A 179 20.67 20.37 0.72
CA HIS A 179 20.25 20.03 -0.63
C HIS A 179 20.15 18.50 -0.84
N TYR A 180 18.97 17.93 -0.58
CA TYR A 180 18.37 17.00 -1.53
C TYR A 180 17.63 17.87 -2.56
N THR A 181 18.23 18.06 -3.72
CA THR A 181 17.83 18.97 -4.81
C THR A 181 16.47 18.69 -5.48
N ASP A 182 15.50 18.04 -4.81
CA ASP A 182 14.15 17.85 -5.36
C ASP A 182 13.01 17.84 -4.32
N LYS A 183 13.27 17.89 -3.01
CA LYS A 183 12.22 17.61 -1.98
C LYS A 183 11.67 18.80 -1.20
N LEU A 184 12.42 19.88 -1.01
CA LEU A 184 11.95 21.10 -0.36
C LEU A 184 12.25 22.28 -1.28
N ARG A 185 11.24 23.12 -1.54
CA ARG A 185 11.32 24.17 -2.55
C ARG A 185 12.23 25.31 -2.09
N SER A 186 12.85 25.99 -3.07
CA SER A 186 13.81 27.09 -2.87
C SER A 186 13.18 28.38 -2.31
N ASP A 187 11.85 28.48 -2.24
CA ASP A 187 11.08 29.62 -1.75
C ASP A 187 10.59 29.43 -0.30
N ALA A 188 11.47 28.90 0.56
CA ALA A 188 11.26 28.44 1.93
C ALA A 188 10.69 29.46 2.96
N LYS A 189 10.29 30.66 2.54
CA LYS A 189 9.71 31.71 3.41
C LYS A 189 8.18 31.76 3.39
N VAL A 190 7.52 30.94 2.57
CA VAL A 190 6.06 30.97 2.43
C VAL A 190 5.48 29.68 3.00
N MET A 191 4.93 29.75 4.21
CA MET A 191 4.28 28.59 4.86
C MET A 191 2.98 28.17 4.15
N HIS A 192 2.26 29.13 3.54
CA HIS A 192 1.01 28.88 2.84
C HIS A 192 1.06 29.32 1.38
N TYR A 193 0.80 28.41 0.46
CA TYR A 193 0.74 28.72 -0.97
C TYR A 193 -0.69 28.85 -1.47
N ASP A 194 -1.01 30.00 -2.05
CA ASP A 194 -2.26 30.17 -2.78
C ASP A 194 -2.28 29.26 -4.03
N LYS A 195 -3.06 28.18 -3.94
CA LYS A 195 -3.34 27.22 -5.01
C LYS A 195 -4.75 27.34 -5.57
N SER A 196 -5.40 28.49 -5.38
CA SER A 196 -6.80 28.72 -5.79
C SER A 196 -7.03 28.44 -7.27
N ALA A 197 -6.08 28.77 -8.14
CA ALA A 197 -6.18 28.52 -9.59
C ALA A 197 -6.14 27.02 -9.91
N GLU A 198 -5.20 26.28 -9.32
CA GLU A 198 -5.09 24.83 -9.45
C GLU A 198 -6.33 24.11 -8.89
N LEU A 199 -6.81 24.54 -7.72
CA LEU A 199 -8.02 24.01 -7.08
C LEU A 199 -9.27 24.23 -7.95
N ALA A 200 -9.44 25.43 -8.51
CA ALA A 200 -10.56 25.73 -9.42
C ALA A 200 -10.52 24.87 -10.69
N LEU A 201 -9.33 24.61 -11.24
CA LEU A 201 -9.18 23.71 -12.38
C LEU A 201 -9.47 22.26 -12.01
N LEU A 202 -9.05 21.80 -10.84
CA LEU A 202 -9.32 20.46 -10.34
C LEU A 202 -10.84 20.23 -10.17
N GLN A 203 -11.54 21.16 -9.52
CA GLN A 203 -13.00 21.10 -9.37
C GLN A 203 -13.70 21.10 -10.73
N GLY A 204 -13.27 21.98 -11.63
CA GLY A 204 -13.78 22.04 -13.00
C GLY A 204 -13.51 20.76 -13.79
N LEU A 205 -12.36 20.11 -13.59
CA LEU A 205 -12.05 18.82 -14.18
C LEU A 205 -13.02 17.76 -13.67
N PHE A 206 -13.19 17.62 -12.34
CA PHE A 206 -14.09 16.65 -11.74
C PHE A 206 -15.53 16.78 -12.26
N ALA A 207 -16.03 18.01 -12.42
CA ALA A 207 -17.35 18.28 -12.97
C ALA A 207 -17.53 17.84 -14.43
N ASN A 208 -16.43 17.70 -15.20
CA ASN A 208 -16.45 17.25 -16.59
C ASN A 208 -16.17 15.75 -16.74
N LEU A 209 -15.76 15.06 -15.67
CA LEU A 209 -15.64 13.60 -15.68
C LEU A 209 -17.04 12.98 -15.70
N ASN A 210 -17.16 11.82 -16.33
CA ASN A 210 -18.45 11.16 -16.49
C ASN A 210 -18.49 9.73 -15.92
N ARG A 211 -17.35 9.06 -15.80
CA ARG A 211 -17.25 7.73 -15.18
C ARG A 211 -15.82 7.44 -14.74
N ILE A 212 -15.61 7.33 -13.43
CA ILE A 212 -14.36 6.95 -12.79
C ILE A 212 -14.56 5.61 -12.09
N GLU A 213 -13.72 4.64 -12.46
CA GLU A 213 -13.69 3.29 -11.89
C GLU A 213 -12.51 3.10 -10.94
N ALA A 214 -11.43 3.85 -11.13
CA ALA A 214 -10.28 3.83 -10.24
C ALA A 214 -9.80 5.25 -9.94
N PHE A 215 -9.58 5.55 -8.67
CA PHE A 215 -9.10 6.85 -8.21
C PHE A 215 -7.93 6.68 -7.24
N ALA A 216 -6.86 7.42 -7.49
CA ALA A 216 -5.68 7.46 -6.65
C ALA A 216 -5.32 8.91 -6.32
N VAL A 217 -4.96 9.15 -5.07
CA VAL A 217 -4.34 10.41 -4.63
C VAL A 217 -3.15 10.11 -3.73
N SER A 218 -2.08 10.88 -3.89
CA SER A 218 -0.87 10.72 -3.11
C SER A 218 -0.31 12.05 -2.61
N PHE A 219 -0.11 12.13 -1.30
CA PHE A 219 0.69 13.13 -0.64
C PHE A 219 2.15 12.68 -0.50
N PRO A 220 3.10 13.61 -0.33
CA PRO A 220 4.50 13.32 -0.08
C PRO A 220 4.70 12.74 1.33
N ASP A 221 5.77 11.97 1.50
CA ASP A 221 6.13 11.38 2.79
C ASP A 221 6.79 12.43 3.71
N ALA A 222 6.57 12.33 5.02
CA ALA A 222 7.17 13.20 6.04
C ALA A 222 7.89 12.34 7.09
N GLY A 223 9.01 12.84 7.63
CA GLY A 223 9.73 12.16 8.71
C GLY A 223 10.33 13.10 9.76
N SER A 224 10.67 12.53 10.90
CA SER A 224 11.55 13.09 11.92
C SER A 224 13.02 13.00 11.52
N ASP A 225 13.76 14.04 11.88
CA ASP A 225 15.22 14.12 11.84
C ASP A 225 15.73 14.27 13.27
N THR A 226 16.51 13.28 13.72
CA THR A 226 17.17 13.27 15.03
C THR A 226 18.70 13.29 14.90
N LYS A 227 19.24 13.52 13.69
CA LYS A 227 20.67 13.44 13.43
C LYS A 227 21.40 14.66 14.00
N TYR A 228 22.57 14.42 14.57
CA TYR A 228 23.51 15.45 15.05
C TYR A 228 22.93 16.46 16.06
N GLY A 229 21.98 16.02 16.90
CA GLY A 229 21.36 16.88 17.92
C GLY A 229 20.33 17.87 17.39
N SER A 230 20.03 17.83 16.09
CA SER A 230 18.83 18.47 15.53
C SER A 230 17.64 17.56 15.81
N LEU A 231 16.62 18.11 16.44
CA LEU A 231 15.31 17.48 16.57
C LEU A 231 14.35 18.26 15.68
N ALA A 232 14.02 17.72 14.51
CA ALA A 232 13.09 18.36 13.58
C ALA A 232 12.13 17.36 12.95
N ALA A 233 11.01 17.84 12.41
CA ALA A 233 10.08 17.02 11.63
C ALA A 233 9.62 17.76 10.37
N ASP A 234 9.52 17.05 9.25
CA ASP A 234 8.88 17.56 8.04
C ASP A 234 7.40 17.86 8.33
N CYS A 235 6.93 19.02 7.88
CA CYS A 235 5.59 19.54 8.18
C CYS A 235 4.83 19.95 6.92
N TYR A 236 3.51 19.93 7.03
CA TYR A 236 2.60 20.19 5.92
C TYR A 236 1.96 21.60 5.99
N ASP A 237 1.62 22.17 4.85
CA ASP A 237 0.70 23.29 4.77
C ASP A 237 -0.73 22.79 5.07
N MET A 238 -1.16 22.95 6.33
CA MET A 238 -2.45 22.45 6.81
C MET A 238 -3.64 23.06 6.06
N GLN A 239 -3.54 24.32 5.64
CA GLN A 239 -4.59 24.96 4.88
C GLN A 239 -4.69 24.35 3.48
N LEU A 240 -3.56 24.17 2.78
CA LEU A 240 -3.55 23.51 1.48
C LEU A 240 -3.99 22.04 1.57
N LEU A 241 -3.62 21.31 2.61
CA LEU A 241 -4.13 19.96 2.88
C LEU A 241 -5.66 19.95 3.00
N GLY A 242 -6.22 20.89 3.77
CA GLY A 242 -7.67 21.08 3.91
C GLY A 242 -8.36 21.41 2.58
N ASP A 243 -7.79 22.33 1.80
CA ASP A 243 -8.34 22.76 0.52
C ASP A 243 -8.32 21.63 -0.53
N ILE A 244 -7.22 20.88 -0.61
CA ILE A 244 -7.12 19.70 -1.50
C ILE A 244 -8.10 18.62 -1.05
N THR A 245 -8.18 18.33 0.26
CA THR A 245 -9.13 17.36 0.81
C THR A 245 -10.56 17.74 0.45
N THR A 246 -10.92 19.02 0.59
CA THR A 246 -12.23 19.55 0.21
C THR A 246 -12.49 19.40 -1.29
N ALA A 247 -11.51 19.68 -2.14
CA ALA A 247 -11.65 19.49 -3.58
C ALA A 247 -11.85 18.01 -3.97
N ILE A 248 -11.16 17.09 -3.29
CA ILE A 248 -11.34 15.64 -3.47
C ILE A 248 -12.73 15.21 -2.98
N GLN A 249 -13.16 15.70 -1.81
CA GLN A 249 -14.49 15.43 -1.27
C GLN A 249 -15.58 15.85 -2.27
N HIS A 250 -15.45 17.06 -2.84
CA HIS A 250 -16.34 17.53 -3.89
C HIS A 250 -16.35 16.57 -5.09
N GLY A 251 -15.17 16.10 -5.54
CA GLY A 251 -15.06 15.11 -6.62
C GLY A 251 -15.79 13.81 -6.31
N LEU A 252 -15.55 13.22 -5.13
CA LEU A 252 -16.15 11.94 -4.69
C LEU A 252 -17.68 11.99 -4.58
N GLN A 253 -18.27 13.17 -4.36
CA GLN A 253 -19.72 13.37 -4.32
C GLN A 253 -20.36 13.46 -5.70
N LEU A 254 -19.59 13.61 -6.78
CA LEU A 254 -20.14 13.75 -8.12
C LEU A 254 -20.58 12.39 -8.69
N PRO A 255 -21.63 12.36 -9.53
CA PRO A 255 -22.12 11.12 -10.14
C PRO A 255 -21.08 10.32 -10.93
N SER A 256 -20.01 10.98 -11.39
CA SER A 256 -18.92 10.34 -12.10
C SER A 256 -18.16 9.32 -11.23
N PHE A 257 -18.16 9.48 -9.90
CA PHE A 257 -17.51 8.59 -8.95
C PHE A 257 -18.42 7.48 -8.41
N ASN A 258 -19.70 7.46 -8.75
CA ASN A 258 -20.63 6.38 -8.39
C ASN A 258 -20.27 5.02 -9.00
N HIS A 259 -19.24 4.96 -9.84
CA HIS A 259 -18.72 3.76 -10.49
C HIS A 259 -17.37 3.30 -9.92
N LEU A 260 -16.92 3.90 -8.82
CA LEU A 260 -15.63 3.63 -8.22
C LEU A 260 -15.54 2.19 -7.70
N ILE A 261 -14.55 1.45 -8.19
CA ILE A 261 -14.29 0.04 -7.86
C ILE A 261 -12.94 -0.11 -7.15
N ASP A 262 -11.98 0.78 -7.43
CA ASP A 262 -10.63 0.78 -6.87
C ASP A 262 -10.28 2.17 -6.31
N LEU A 263 -10.08 2.27 -5.00
CA LEU A 263 -9.72 3.49 -4.31
C LEU A 263 -8.34 3.35 -3.66
N ARG A 264 -7.43 4.27 -3.98
CA ARG A 264 -6.05 4.28 -3.48
C ARG A 264 -5.73 5.62 -2.84
N LEU A 265 -5.38 5.58 -1.57
CA LEU A 265 -5.16 6.77 -0.76
C LEU A 265 -3.75 6.69 -0.18
N ARG A 266 -2.89 7.66 -0.51
CA ARG A 266 -1.66 7.91 0.25
C ARG A 266 -1.79 9.24 0.96
N LEU A 267 -2.09 9.21 2.26
CA LEU A 267 -2.55 10.37 3.03
C LEU A 267 -1.65 10.61 4.25
N PRO A 268 -1.49 11.88 4.70
CA PRO A 268 -0.63 12.18 5.85
C PRO A 268 -1.10 11.54 7.17
N SER A 269 -2.41 11.40 7.38
CA SER A 269 -2.97 10.84 8.62
C SER A 269 -4.28 10.11 8.37
N THR A 270 -4.63 9.16 9.24
CA THR A 270 -5.93 8.47 9.24
C THR A 270 -7.11 9.43 9.43
N TRP A 271 -6.89 10.62 10.00
CA TRP A 271 -7.92 11.66 10.11
C TRP A 271 -8.47 12.06 8.74
N TYR A 272 -7.59 12.30 7.76
CA TYR A 272 -7.99 12.63 6.39
C TYR A 272 -8.73 11.49 5.70
N VAL A 273 -8.45 10.23 6.06
CA VAL A 273 -9.24 9.09 5.59
C VAL A 273 -10.68 9.21 6.07
N GLY A 274 -10.89 9.57 7.34
CA GLY A 274 -12.23 9.82 7.90
C GLY A 274 -12.95 10.95 7.16
N GLN A 275 -12.27 12.06 6.90
CA GLN A 275 -12.85 13.17 6.12
C GLN A 275 -13.31 12.74 4.72
N LEU A 276 -12.51 11.94 4.02
CA LEU A 276 -12.90 11.42 2.70
C LEU A 276 -14.00 10.35 2.80
N ALA A 277 -14.00 9.53 3.86
CA ALA A 277 -15.00 8.49 4.07
C ALA A 277 -16.42 9.06 4.20
N ASP A 278 -16.57 10.18 4.91
CA ASP A 278 -17.85 10.80 5.23
C ASP A 278 -18.67 11.22 3.99
N VAL A 279 -18.00 11.45 2.86
CA VAL A 279 -18.66 11.90 1.63
C VAL A 279 -18.90 10.77 0.62
N ILE A 280 -18.32 9.59 0.82
CA ILE A 280 -18.53 8.43 -0.04
C ILE A 280 -19.88 7.80 0.34
N ASP A 281 -20.84 7.83 -0.58
CA ASP A 281 -22.18 7.29 -0.37
C ASP A 281 -22.19 5.74 -0.33
N GLN A 282 -23.23 5.17 0.27
CA GLN A 282 -23.33 3.72 0.43
C GLN A 282 -23.35 2.96 -0.91
N GLY A 283 -23.92 3.54 -1.97
CA GLY A 283 -23.95 2.92 -3.29
C GLY A 283 -22.55 2.77 -3.89
N THR A 284 -21.66 3.72 -3.62
CA THR A 284 -20.24 3.62 -3.96
C THR A 284 -19.51 2.61 -3.08
N ARG A 285 -19.76 2.62 -1.76
CA ARG A 285 -19.18 1.63 -0.81
C ARG A 285 -19.55 0.19 -1.15
N ASP A 286 -20.80 -0.03 -1.60
CA ASP A 286 -21.30 -1.33 -2.04
C ASP A 286 -20.59 -1.83 -3.31
N GLN A 287 -20.10 -0.93 -4.17
CA GLN A 287 -19.43 -1.30 -5.42
C GLN A 287 -17.92 -1.47 -5.26
N LEU A 288 -17.33 -0.88 -4.23
CA LEU A 288 -15.89 -0.91 -3.99
C LEU A 288 -15.38 -2.35 -3.82
N LYS A 289 -14.38 -2.72 -4.63
CA LYS A 289 -13.75 -4.06 -4.60
C LYS A 289 -12.30 -4.01 -4.14
N HIS A 290 -11.61 -2.91 -4.39
CA HIS A 290 -10.19 -2.76 -4.07
C HIS A 290 -9.99 -1.47 -3.29
N PHE A 291 -9.32 -1.59 -2.14
CA PHE A 291 -8.94 -0.46 -1.32
C PHE A 291 -7.47 -0.59 -0.94
N TYR A 292 -6.71 0.47 -1.17
CA TYR A 292 -5.32 0.60 -0.72
C TYR A 292 -5.16 1.91 0.06
N LEU A 293 -4.62 1.81 1.27
CA LEU A 293 -4.22 2.95 2.09
C LEU A 293 -2.72 2.87 2.37
N GLU A 294 -2.05 4.01 2.26
CA GLU A 294 -0.73 4.26 2.79
C GLU A 294 -0.78 5.53 3.64
N ILE A 295 -0.47 5.43 4.92
CA ILE A 295 -0.15 6.62 5.71
C ILE A 295 1.30 7.00 5.38
N VAL A 296 1.55 8.27 5.08
CA VAL A 296 2.86 8.73 4.58
C VAL A 296 3.63 9.62 5.57
N ASP A 297 2.99 10.02 6.66
CA ASP A 297 3.66 10.73 7.73
C ASP A 297 4.24 9.76 8.74
N GLU A 298 5.55 9.53 8.61
CA GLU A 298 6.37 8.68 9.47
C GLU A 298 6.93 9.43 10.67
N SER A 299 6.64 10.73 10.85
CA SER A 299 7.16 11.47 12.01
C SER A 299 6.57 10.98 13.34
N GLY A 300 7.29 11.24 14.43
CA GLY A 300 6.87 10.85 15.78
C GLY A 300 7.35 9.46 16.19
N CYS A 301 7.20 9.15 17.48
CA CYS A 301 7.59 7.86 18.04
C CYS A 301 6.86 6.72 17.33
N CYS A 302 7.58 5.65 17.02
CA CYS A 302 7.06 4.54 16.24
C CYS A 302 6.58 4.91 14.82
N GLY A 303 6.86 6.09 14.26
CA GLY A 303 6.37 6.42 12.91
C GLY A 303 7.19 5.78 11.79
N SER A 304 8.48 5.52 12.01
CA SER A 304 9.37 4.82 11.06
C SER A 304 10.06 3.63 11.72
N ASP A 305 10.33 2.57 10.95
CA ASP A 305 11.17 1.44 11.40
C ASP A 305 12.60 1.92 11.73
N TRP A 306 13.05 3.00 11.07
CA TRP A 306 14.33 3.65 11.34
C TRP A 306 14.39 4.31 12.72
N TYR A 307 13.26 4.59 13.37
CA TYR A 307 13.24 5.21 14.70
C TYR A 307 13.45 4.20 15.82
N ALA A 308 13.23 2.91 15.52
CA ALA A 308 13.61 1.84 16.42
C ALA A 308 15.13 1.68 16.56
N LEU A 309 15.95 2.33 15.71
CA LEU A 309 17.42 2.26 15.74
C LEU A 309 18.08 2.77 17.02
N THR A 310 17.41 3.67 17.75
CA THR A 310 18.00 4.29 18.95
C THR A 310 17.25 3.98 20.24
N GLU A 311 16.20 3.18 20.16
CA GLU A 311 15.41 2.72 21.30
C GLU A 311 15.97 1.35 21.74
N ASP A 312 17.17 1.35 22.32
CA ASP A 312 17.76 0.18 22.97
C ASP A 312 16.83 -0.30 24.10
N GLY A 313 16.08 -1.39 23.88
CA GLY A 313 15.58 -2.24 24.98
C GLY A 313 14.11 -2.11 25.40
N GLU A 314 13.25 -1.39 24.69
CA GLU A 314 11.83 -1.29 25.08
C GLU A 314 10.89 -1.72 23.95
N ASP A 315 10.68 -3.03 23.77
CA ASP A 315 9.60 -3.54 22.91
C ASP A 315 8.20 -3.09 23.41
N GLU A 316 8.11 -2.67 24.68
CA GLU A 316 6.94 -1.96 25.23
C GLU A 316 6.64 -0.67 24.46
N VAL A 317 7.67 -0.01 23.92
CA VAL A 317 7.49 1.17 23.07
C VAL A 317 6.69 0.84 21.81
N MET A 318 6.91 -0.36 21.29
CA MET A 318 6.23 -0.91 20.12
C MET A 318 4.91 -1.63 20.46
N ASN A 319 4.46 -1.68 21.71
CA ASN A 319 3.15 -2.22 22.11
C ASN A 319 2.04 -1.16 22.12
N GLY A 320 2.39 0.10 21.86
CA GLY A 320 1.42 1.19 21.71
C GLY A 320 1.04 1.93 22.96
N GLU A 321 1.71 1.65 24.08
CA GLU A 321 1.45 2.29 25.37
C GLU A 321 2.34 3.51 25.63
N VAL A 322 3.23 3.86 24.70
CA VAL A 322 4.03 5.09 24.85
C VAL A 322 3.14 6.28 24.63
N ASP A 323 3.13 7.16 25.63
CA ASP A 323 2.69 8.53 25.46
C ASP A 323 3.45 9.14 24.27
N ASP A 324 2.75 9.88 23.42
CA ASP A 324 3.22 10.44 22.15
C ASP A 324 4.49 11.35 22.28
N ASP A 325 5.09 11.47 23.46
CA ASP A 325 6.10 12.44 23.87
C ASP A 325 7.56 11.95 23.79
N TYR A 326 7.80 10.69 23.43
CA TYR A 326 9.14 10.10 23.51
C TYR A 326 9.98 10.24 22.22
N TYR A 327 11.18 10.83 22.39
CA TYR A 327 12.38 10.86 21.53
C TYR A 327 12.30 11.41 20.08
N TYR A 328 11.19 11.23 19.36
CA TYR A 328 11.09 11.56 17.94
C TYR A 328 10.15 12.73 17.68
N PRO A 329 10.64 13.83 17.08
CA PRO A 329 9.85 14.99 16.68
C PRO A 329 8.64 14.64 15.83
N GLN A 330 7.49 15.19 16.14
CA GLN A 330 6.28 15.01 15.33
C GLN A 330 6.13 16.12 14.29
N SER A 331 5.51 15.81 13.15
CA SER A 331 5.01 16.84 12.26
C SER A 331 3.85 17.59 12.92
N ASN A 332 3.45 18.71 12.34
CA ASN A 332 2.20 19.38 12.71
C ASN A 332 0.95 18.50 12.49
N VAL A 333 0.95 17.60 11.51
CA VAL A 333 -0.17 16.66 11.28
C VAL A 333 -0.22 15.57 12.35
N GLN A 334 0.90 14.95 12.71
CA GLN A 334 0.90 13.94 13.78
C GLN A 334 0.60 14.57 15.14
N TRP A 335 1.03 15.81 15.34
CA TRP A 335 0.69 16.58 16.54
C TRP A 335 -0.82 16.82 16.68
N GLU A 336 -1.47 17.30 15.62
CA GLU A 336 -2.89 17.65 15.66
C GLU A 336 -3.81 16.42 15.49
N TYR A 337 -3.39 15.47 14.66
CA TYR A 337 -4.16 14.31 14.25
C TYR A 337 -3.38 12.99 14.33
N PRO A 338 -2.99 12.53 15.53
CA PRO A 338 -2.29 11.25 15.71
C PRO A 338 -3.08 10.07 15.12
N ASN A 339 -2.41 9.25 14.31
CA ASN A 339 -3.06 8.14 13.60
C ASN A 339 -3.85 7.19 14.53
N ARG A 340 -3.27 6.84 15.68
CA ARG A 340 -3.90 5.93 16.66
C ARG A 340 -5.22 6.47 17.24
N LYS A 341 -5.35 7.79 17.37
CA LYS A 341 -6.54 8.48 17.92
C LYS A 341 -7.61 8.74 16.85
N HIS A 342 -7.23 8.79 15.58
CA HIS A 342 -8.12 9.15 14.47
C HIS A 342 -8.35 8.02 13.45
N GLN A 343 -8.13 6.76 13.82
CA GLN A 343 -8.31 5.59 12.93
C GLN A 343 -9.78 5.16 12.74
N LYS A 344 -10.71 5.62 13.59
CA LYS A 344 -12.12 5.19 13.56
C LYS A 344 -12.78 5.38 12.17
N GLY A 345 -12.59 6.54 11.54
CA GLY A 345 -13.19 6.83 10.24
C GLY A 345 -12.75 5.87 9.13
N LEU A 346 -11.48 5.44 9.16
CA LEU A 346 -10.96 4.39 8.27
C LEU A 346 -11.72 3.06 8.49
N TRP A 347 -11.87 2.65 9.75
CA TRP A 347 -12.53 1.38 10.07
C TRP A 347 -14.02 1.40 9.77
N ASP A 348 -14.71 2.52 10.00
CA ASP A 348 -16.12 2.70 9.64
C ASP A 348 -16.33 2.64 8.12
N LEU A 349 -15.43 3.25 7.33
CA LEU A 349 -15.45 3.14 5.87
C LEU A 349 -15.30 1.68 5.41
N LEU A 350 -14.27 0.99 5.89
CA LEU A 350 -14.01 -0.39 5.47
C LEU A 350 -15.09 -1.36 5.94
N SER A 351 -15.64 -1.14 7.14
CA SER A 351 -16.70 -1.97 7.68
C SER A 351 -17.99 -1.90 6.85
N SER A 352 -18.22 -0.76 6.19
CA SER A 352 -19.38 -0.49 5.34
C SER A 352 -19.18 -0.81 3.84
N CYS A 353 -18.06 -1.45 3.47
CA CYS A 353 -17.77 -1.92 2.11
C CYS A 353 -17.99 -3.45 2.00
N PRO A 354 -19.22 -3.95 1.79
CA PRO A 354 -19.55 -5.37 1.92
C PRO A 354 -18.96 -6.28 0.83
N ASN A 355 -18.57 -5.71 -0.32
CA ASN A 355 -18.11 -6.44 -1.50
C ASN A 355 -16.60 -6.35 -1.74
N LEU A 356 -15.85 -5.88 -0.73
CA LEU A 356 -14.40 -5.77 -0.81
C LEU A 356 -13.74 -7.12 -1.13
N GLN A 357 -12.82 -7.11 -2.10
CA GLN A 357 -12.06 -8.27 -2.56
C GLN A 357 -10.57 -8.12 -2.28
N SER A 358 -10.05 -6.90 -2.27
CA SER A 358 -8.66 -6.63 -1.97
C SER A 358 -8.55 -5.50 -0.95
N LEU A 359 -7.80 -5.74 0.11
CA LEU A 359 -7.48 -4.76 1.14
C LEU A 359 -5.97 -4.64 1.29
N GLY A 360 -5.44 -3.44 1.14
CA GLY A 360 -4.06 -3.10 1.38
C GLY A 360 -3.97 -1.94 2.37
N ILE A 361 -3.31 -2.14 3.50
CA ILE A 361 -3.10 -1.11 4.52
C ILE A 361 -1.60 -1.07 4.83
N LYS A 362 -0.95 0.05 4.52
CA LYS A 362 0.39 0.38 4.99
C LYS A 362 0.30 1.57 5.93
N CYS A 363 0.73 1.37 7.15
CA CYS A 363 0.70 2.43 8.16
C CYS A 363 2.10 2.75 8.64
N THR A 364 2.29 4.00 9.02
CA THR A 364 3.50 4.46 9.70
C THR A 364 3.44 4.13 11.18
N HIS A 365 2.25 4.23 11.79
CA HIS A 365 2.03 3.82 13.18
C HIS A 365 1.11 2.61 13.21
N PHE A 366 1.33 1.71 14.17
CA PHE A 366 0.46 0.55 14.33
C PHE A 366 -1.00 0.94 14.56
N LEU A 367 -1.89 0.40 13.73
CA LEU A 367 -3.34 0.57 13.85
C LEU A 367 -4.02 -0.70 14.39
N ASP A 368 -5.13 -0.51 15.09
CA ASP A 368 -5.90 -1.61 15.69
C ASP A 368 -6.97 -2.09 14.73
N LEU A 369 -6.66 -3.17 14.00
CA LEU A 369 -7.53 -3.77 13.01
C LEU A 369 -8.79 -4.42 13.62
N ASP A 370 -8.80 -4.75 14.92
CA ASP A 370 -9.99 -5.33 15.55
C ASP A 370 -11.18 -4.35 15.59
N GLN A 371 -10.92 -3.06 15.42
CA GLN A 371 -11.96 -2.05 15.28
C GLN A 371 -12.72 -2.19 13.94
N MET A 372 -12.13 -2.87 12.95
CA MET A 372 -12.78 -3.18 11.67
C MET A 372 -13.80 -4.32 11.85
N ASN A 373 -15.02 -3.98 12.25
CA ASN A 373 -16.15 -4.92 12.29
C ASN A 373 -16.74 -5.14 10.89
N TRP A 374 -16.00 -5.80 10.00
CA TRP A 374 -16.35 -5.89 8.59
C TRP A 374 -17.67 -6.64 8.33
N GLN A 375 -18.65 -5.90 7.79
CA GLN A 375 -19.97 -6.40 7.41
C GLN A 375 -19.94 -6.97 6.00
N LYS A 376 -19.38 -8.18 5.86
CA LYS A 376 -19.33 -8.88 4.57
C LYS A 376 -20.72 -9.09 3.97
N SER A 377 -20.80 -8.98 2.65
CA SER A 377 -21.95 -9.46 1.88
C SER A 377 -22.23 -10.94 2.18
N PRO A 378 -23.51 -11.40 2.24
CA PRO A 378 -23.85 -12.82 2.41
C PRO A 378 -23.26 -13.75 1.34
N THR A 379 -22.87 -13.18 0.19
CA THR A 379 -22.24 -13.89 -0.92
C THR A 379 -20.71 -13.85 -0.90
N SER A 380 -20.12 -13.10 0.04
CA SER A 380 -18.68 -12.90 0.18
C SER A 380 -17.97 -14.22 0.48
N ARG A 381 -16.83 -14.41 -0.17
CA ARG A 381 -15.94 -15.57 0.02
C ARG A 381 -14.68 -15.20 0.82
N GLY A 382 -14.76 -14.11 1.57
CA GLY A 382 -13.60 -13.45 2.20
C GLY A 382 -12.79 -12.64 1.20
N LEU A 383 -11.68 -12.05 1.65
CA LEU A 383 -10.77 -11.33 0.77
C LEU A 383 -10.04 -12.27 -0.20
N ARG A 384 -9.76 -11.75 -1.39
CA ARG A 384 -8.90 -12.36 -2.41
C ARG A 384 -7.44 -11.96 -2.21
N VAL A 385 -7.21 -10.72 -1.80
CA VAL A 385 -5.88 -10.16 -1.54
C VAL A 385 -5.91 -9.43 -0.20
N LEU A 386 -4.93 -9.71 0.65
CA LEU A 386 -4.71 -8.98 1.89
C LEU A 386 -3.25 -8.52 1.94
N PHE A 387 -3.05 -7.23 2.14
CA PHE A 387 -1.75 -6.66 2.49
C PHE A 387 -1.91 -5.81 3.75
N LEU A 388 -1.11 -6.10 4.77
CA LEU A 388 -1.08 -5.35 6.02
C LEU A 388 0.38 -5.05 6.38
N GLU A 389 0.65 -3.79 6.69
CA GLU A 389 1.92 -3.32 7.24
C GLU A 389 1.65 -2.43 8.45
N ARG A 390 2.28 -2.80 9.58
CA ARG A 390 2.13 -2.13 10.89
C ARG A 390 0.68 -2.09 11.36
N ALA A 391 0.15 -3.27 11.68
CA ALA A 391 -1.19 -3.44 12.24
C ALA A 391 -1.18 -4.40 13.44
N TRP A 392 -2.10 -4.20 14.37
CA TRP A 392 -2.38 -5.14 15.45
C TRP A 392 -3.77 -5.72 15.28
N ALA A 393 -3.90 -7.01 15.57
CA ALA A 393 -5.16 -7.72 15.41
C ALA A 393 -5.23 -8.92 16.35
N SER A 394 -6.43 -9.42 16.59
CA SER A 394 -6.64 -10.79 17.04
C SER A 394 -6.55 -11.76 15.84
N ALA A 395 -6.15 -13.00 16.10
CA ALA A 395 -6.19 -14.07 15.10
C ALA A 395 -7.61 -14.26 14.54
N SER A 396 -8.64 -14.08 15.36
CA SER A 396 -10.05 -14.10 14.95
C SER A 396 -10.39 -13.03 13.92
N THR A 397 -9.88 -11.80 14.07
CA THR A 397 -10.13 -10.72 13.11
C THR A 397 -9.46 -11.02 11.78
N LEU A 398 -8.19 -11.45 11.78
CA LEU A 398 -7.51 -11.86 10.55
C LEU A 398 -8.28 -13.00 9.87
N LEU A 399 -8.66 -14.05 10.61
CA LEU A 399 -9.45 -15.15 10.07
C LEU A 399 -10.80 -14.68 9.55
N HIS A 400 -11.48 -13.76 10.23
CA HIS A 400 -12.72 -13.17 9.73
C HIS A 400 -12.45 -12.53 8.38
N LEU A 401 -11.44 -11.67 8.17
CA LEU A 401 -11.18 -11.08 6.85
C LEU A 401 -10.99 -12.13 5.72
N LEU A 402 -10.38 -13.28 6.04
CA LEU A 402 -10.07 -14.32 5.07
C LEU A 402 -11.21 -15.34 4.84
N GLN A 403 -12.08 -15.50 5.82
CA GLN A 403 -13.13 -16.52 5.80
C GLN A 403 -14.33 -16.11 4.94
N PRO A 404 -14.92 -17.07 4.19
CA PRO A 404 -16.23 -16.89 3.59
C PRO A 404 -17.27 -16.45 4.63
N HIS A 405 -18.29 -15.71 4.18
CA HIS A 405 -19.44 -15.43 5.05
C HIS A 405 -20.10 -16.75 5.50
N PRO A 406 -20.56 -16.90 6.76
CA PRO A 406 -21.13 -18.15 7.25
C PRO A 406 -22.28 -18.72 6.40
N SER A 407 -23.06 -17.84 5.78
CA SER A 407 -24.16 -18.23 4.87
C SER A 407 -23.72 -18.78 3.51
N THR A 408 -22.45 -18.62 3.11
CA THR A 408 -21.97 -19.14 1.83
C THR A 408 -21.35 -20.52 2.00
N LYS A 409 -21.74 -21.46 1.12
CA LYS A 409 -21.14 -22.81 1.05
C LYS A 409 -19.87 -22.85 0.19
N ARG A 410 -19.40 -21.70 -0.28
CA ARG A 410 -18.24 -21.61 -1.19
C ARG A 410 -16.95 -21.54 -0.38
N THR A 411 -15.90 -22.14 -0.91
CA THR A 411 -14.55 -22.07 -0.33
C THR A 411 -13.97 -20.67 -0.41
N ALA A 412 -13.00 -20.39 0.47
CA ALA A 412 -12.25 -19.14 0.51
C ALA A 412 -11.66 -18.80 -0.87
N GLN A 413 -11.64 -17.50 -1.18
CA GLN A 413 -11.10 -17.02 -2.46
C GLN A 413 -9.71 -16.39 -2.36
N LEU A 414 -9.11 -16.41 -1.18
CA LEU A 414 -7.77 -15.86 -0.92
C LEU A 414 -6.76 -16.42 -1.92
N ARG A 415 -6.00 -15.50 -2.51
CA ARG A 415 -4.91 -15.77 -3.46
C ARG A 415 -3.58 -15.26 -2.98
N ARG A 416 -3.56 -14.07 -2.39
CA ARG A 416 -2.31 -13.42 -1.98
C ARG A 416 -2.46 -12.82 -0.60
N ILE A 417 -1.46 -13.05 0.22
CA ILE A 417 -1.36 -12.45 1.54
C ILE A 417 0.05 -11.92 1.76
N MET A 418 0.16 -10.69 2.24
CA MET A 418 1.41 -10.09 2.66
C MET A 418 1.21 -9.41 4.01
N LEU A 419 1.95 -9.86 5.03
CA LEU A 419 1.88 -9.35 6.38
C LEU A 419 3.29 -8.91 6.79
N ASN A 420 3.44 -7.63 7.10
CA ASN A 420 4.71 -7.01 7.48
C ASN A 420 4.55 -6.29 8.82
N GLY A 421 5.28 -6.67 9.86
CA GLY A 421 5.16 -6.01 11.16
C GLY A 421 3.72 -6.08 11.67
N VAL A 422 3.11 -7.26 11.64
CA VAL A 422 1.76 -7.48 12.20
C VAL A 422 1.91 -8.16 13.55
N LYS A 423 1.23 -7.64 14.58
CA LYS A 423 1.25 -8.26 15.93
C LYS A 423 -0.10 -8.83 16.32
N LEU A 424 -0.08 -9.97 17.00
CA LEU A 424 -1.27 -10.53 17.65
C LEU A 424 -1.40 -10.00 19.08
N LYS A 425 -2.63 -9.65 19.48
CA LYS A 425 -2.95 -9.13 20.83
C LYS A 425 -2.66 -10.15 21.93
N ALA A 426 -2.51 -9.65 23.16
CA ALA A 426 -2.16 -10.45 24.34
C ALA A 426 -3.13 -11.61 24.64
N ASP A 427 -4.41 -11.44 24.33
CA ASP A 427 -5.49 -12.41 24.53
C ASP A 427 -5.85 -13.20 23.27
N SER A 428 -5.10 -13.01 22.18
CA SER A 428 -5.31 -13.69 20.90
C SER A 428 -4.93 -15.16 20.95
N GLU A 429 -5.46 -15.94 20.00
CA GLU A 429 -4.87 -17.23 19.64
C GLU A 429 -3.55 -17.04 18.88
N SER A 430 -2.77 -18.11 18.73
CA SER A 430 -1.45 -18.05 18.08
C SER A 430 -1.52 -18.02 16.54
N TRP A 431 -0.44 -17.54 15.94
CA TRP A 431 -0.23 -17.45 14.50
C TRP A 431 -0.42 -18.80 13.80
N SER A 432 -0.08 -19.91 14.45
CA SER A 432 -0.26 -21.27 13.95
C SER A 432 -1.70 -21.53 13.50
N LYS A 433 -2.71 -20.93 14.14
CA LYS A 433 -4.11 -21.04 13.73
C LYS A 433 -4.38 -20.34 12.40
N VAL A 434 -3.82 -19.15 12.20
CA VAL A 434 -3.92 -18.40 10.95
C VAL A 434 -3.21 -19.17 9.83
N PHE A 435 -2.00 -19.66 10.08
CA PHE A 435 -1.23 -20.41 9.08
C PHE A 435 -1.89 -21.76 8.73
N ASP A 436 -2.44 -22.47 9.72
CA ASP A 436 -3.21 -23.70 9.49
C ASP A 436 -4.39 -23.45 8.54
N TYR A 437 -5.13 -22.35 8.74
CA TYR A 437 -6.23 -21.95 7.87
C TYR A 437 -5.76 -21.63 6.45
N LEU A 438 -4.66 -20.88 6.29
CA LEU A 438 -4.06 -20.59 4.99
C LEU A 438 -3.67 -21.88 4.23
N ILE A 439 -3.15 -22.88 4.95
CA ILE A 439 -2.79 -24.17 4.36
C ILE A 439 -4.05 -24.96 3.98
N LYS A 440 -5.01 -25.12 4.89
CA LYS A 440 -6.11 -26.09 4.75
C LYS A 440 -7.28 -25.53 3.94
N ASP A 441 -7.63 -24.27 4.16
CA ASP A 441 -8.91 -23.70 3.73
C ASP A 441 -8.77 -22.70 2.57
N CYS A 442 -7.55 -22.33 2.19
CA CYS A 442 -7.26 -21.42 1.07
C CYS A 442 -6.60 -22.16 -0.12
N PRO A 443 -7.33 -23.02 -0.87
CA PRO A 443 -6.75 -23.81 -1.97
C PRO A 443 -6.21 -22.95 -3.13
N ARG A 444 -6.71 -21.72 -3.25
CA ARG A 444 -6.34 -20.76 -4.31
C ARG A 444 -5.13 -19.89 -3.95
N LEU A 445 -4.61 -19.97 -2.72
CA LEU A 445 -3.44 -19.21 -2.26
C LEU A 445 -2.24 -19.54 -3.15
N ASP A 446 -1.71 -18.53 -3.86
CA ASP A 446 -0.57 -18.65 -4.77
C ASP A 446 0.63 -17.80 -4.33
N PHE A 447 0.46 -16.93 -3.35
CA PHE A 447 1.51 -16.11 -2.78
C PHE A 447 1.26 -15.85 -1.29
N SER A 448 2.28 -16.07 -0.48
CA SER A 448 2.36 -15.60 0.90
C SER A 448 3.70 -14.93 1.14
N SER A 449 3.68 -13.75 1.77
CA SER A 449 4.85 -13.10 2.33
C SER A 449 4.57 -12.71 3.78
N LEU A 450 5.36 -13.24 4.70
CA LEU A 450 5.26 -13.06 6.14
C LEU A 450 6.60 -12.50 6.63
N TYR A 451 6.57 -11.34 7.26
CA TYR A 451 7.79 -10.68 7.71
C TYR A 451 7.54 -9.93 9.01
N ASN A 452 8.48 -10.07 9.95
CA ASN A 452 8.47 -9.41 11.24
C ASN A 452 7.13 -9.58 11.99
N LEU A 453 6.52 -10.76 11.91
CA LEU A 453 5.32 -11.07 12.67
C LEU A 453 5.68 -11.24 14.14
N SER A 454 4.81 -10.82 15.06
CA SER A 454 5.08 -10.95 16.48
C SER A 454 3.79 -10.98 17.31
N TYR A 455 3.93 -10.86 18.61
CA TYR A 455 2.88 -10.74 19.61
C TYR A 455 3.07 -9.47 20.42
N PHE A 456 2.03 -9.08 21.17
CA PHE A 456 2.19 -8.13 22.26
C PHE A 456 2.99 -8.79 23.40
N ALA A 457 3.77 -8.00 24.15
CA ALA A 457 4.65 -8.54 25.19
C ALA A 457 3.92 -9.40 26.23
N ALA A 458 2.67 -9.07 26.56
CA ALA A 458 1.85 -9.82 27.51
C ALA A 458 1.33 -11.18 26.97
N HIS A 459 1.52 -11.48 25.69
CA HIS A 459 1.11 -12.76 25.12
C HIS A 459 2.10 -13.88 25.50
N LYS A 460 1.61 -15.06 25.85
CA LYS A 460 2.43 -16.21 26.30
C LYS A 460 3.47 -16.73 25.29
N SER A 461 3.30 -16.43 24.00
CA SER A 461 4.16 -16.89 22.90
C SER A 461 5.06 -15.77 22.36
N TYR A 462 5.08 -14.62 23.04
CA TYR A 462 5.89 -13.48 22.67
C TYR A 462 7.38 -13.80 22.86
N GLU A 463 8.17 -13.52 21.83
CA GLU A 463 9.62 -13.57 21.88
C GLU A 463 10.15 -12.14 21.80
N HIS A 464 11.01 -11.78 22.74
CA HIS A 464 11.59 -10.45 22.81
C HIS A 464 12.65 -10.23 21.72
N ASN A 465 12.54 -9.14 20.97
CA ASN A 465 13.53 -8.76 19.99
C ASN A 465 14.36 -7.58 20.52
N ASN A 466 15.56 -7.87 21.03
CA ASN A 466 16.43 -6.85 21.62
C ASN A 466 16.90 -5.76 20.62
N ARG A 467 16.78 -5.99 19.30
CA ARG A 467 17.23 -5.04 18.26
C ARG A 467 16.38 -5.17 17.00
N PRO A 468 15.12 -4.70 16.98
CA PRO A 468 14.17 -4.98 15.91
C PRO A 468 14.53 -4.48 14.51
N TYR A 469 15.53 -3.60 14.42
CA TYR A 469 16.08 -3.09 13.17
C TYR A 469 17.34 -3.85 12.69
N GLU A 470 18.07 -4.52 13.59
CA GLU A 470 19.27 -5.34 13.27
C GLU A 470 18.90 -6.82 13.14
N ASN A 471 17.99 -7.26 14.00
CA ASN A 471 17.48 -8.60 14.09
C ASN A 471 16.13 -8.63 13.40
N VAL A 472 16.10 -9.27 12.23
CA VAL A 472 14.88 -9.47 11.44
C VAL A 472 14.59 -10.95 11.33
N ALA A 473 13.32 -11.31 11.52
CA ALA A 473 12.81 -12.66 11.38
C ALA A 473 11.49 -12.65 10.61
N ASP A 474 11.12 -13.78 10.03
CA ASP A 474 9.79 -13.95 9.43
C ASP A 474 8.71 -13.85 10.53
N ILE A 475 9.00 -14.39 11.72
CA ILE A 475 8.17 -14.36 12.92
C ILE A 475 9.05 -14.39 14.19
N TRP A 476 8.67 -13.62 15.21
CA TRP A 476 9.21 -13.61 16.57
C TRP A 476 8.23 -14.35 17.48
N THR A 477 8.60 -15.54 17.94
CA THR A 477 7.73 -16.35 18.79
C THR A 477 8.46 -17.47 19.54
N GLU A 478 8.07 -17.65 20.80
CA GLU A 478 8.47 -18.80 21.63
C GLU A 478 7.63 -20.07 21.34
N ASP A 479 6.56 -19.98 20.54
CA ASP A 479 5.73 -21.14 20.18
C ASP A 479 6.30 -21.85 18.95
N GLU A 480 7.01 -22.96 19.16
CA GLU A 480 7.58 -23.81 18.10
C GLU A 480 6.54 -24.23 17.04
N ARG A 481 5.25 -24.30 17.41
CA ARG A 481 4.18 -24.66 16.47
C ARG A 481 3.98 -23.58 15.42
N ASP A 482 4.11 -22.31 15.76
CA ASP A 482 3.98 -21.20 14.82
C ASP A 482 5.03 -21.31 13.72
N GLN A 483 6.30 -21.47 14.11
CA GLN A 483 7.42 -21.65 13.19
C GLN A 483 7.22 -22.87 12.30
N LYS A 484 6.87 -24.02 12.88
CA LYS A 484 6.66 -25.27 12.13
C LYS A 484 5.56 -25.16 11.07
N ILE A 485 4.43 -24.53 11.40
CA ILE A 485 3.31 -24.39 10.45
C ILE A 485 3.61 -23.30 9.41
N MET A 486 4.29 -22.22 9.79
CA MET A 486 4.78 -21.22 8.85
C MET A 486 5.70 -21.84 7.80
N PHE A 487 6.68 -22.65 8.22
CA PHE A 487 7.58 -23.36 7.29
C PHE A 487 6.83 -24.33 6.37
N ARG A 488 5.81 -25.02 6.87
CA ARG A 488 4.91 -25.85 6.04
C ARG A 488 4.15 -25.03 5.01
N LEU A 489 3.67 -23.84 5.38
CA LEU A 489 3.00 -22.92 4.46
C LEU A 489 3.98 -22.48 3.35
N ALA A 490 5.18 -22.04 3.71
CA ALA A 490 6.21 -21.63 2.76
C ALA A 490 6.58 -22.77 1.78
N ALA A 491 6.85 -23.97 2.31
CA ALA A 491 7.13 -25.16 1.50
C ALA A 491 5.97 -25.49 0.53
N LYS A 492 4.72 -25.41 0.99
CA LYS A 492 3.53 -25.61 0.14
C LYS A 492 3.44 -24.58 -0.98
N MET A 493 3.74 -23.31 -0.71
CA MET A 493 3.72 -22.26 -1.73
C MET A 493 4.82 -22.46 -2.78
N VAL A 494 6.03 -22.82 -2.34
CA VAL A 494 7.16 -23.16 -3.22
C VAL A 494 6.84 -24.35 -4.11
N ALA A 495 6.29 -25.43 -3.54
CA ALA A 495 5.88 -26.60 -4.29
C ALA A 495 4.82 -26.25 -5.35
N LYS A 496 3.81 -25.46 -4.97
CA LYS A 496 2.76 -24.98 -5.90
C LYS A 496 3.34 -24.12 -7.04
N ALA A 497 4.38 -23.36 -6.75
CA ALA A 497 5.07 -22.53 -7.73
C ALA A 497 5.97 -23.34 -8.69
N GLY A 498 6.32 -24.57 -8.33
CA GLY A 498 7.19 -25.45 -9.12
C GLY A 498 8.66 -25.37 -8.73
N GLY A 499 8.96 -25.05 -7.46
CA GLY A 499 10.31 -24.99 -6.91
C GLY A 499 10.74 -23.58 -6.48
N LYS A 500 11.85 -23.50 -5.72
CA LYS A 500 12.31 -22.25 -5.08
C LYS A 500 12.58 -21.12 -6.06
N ASN A 501 13.26 -21.43 -7.17
CA ASN A 501 13.58 -20.44 -8.22
C ASN A 501 12.31 -19.92 -8.92
N CYS A 502 11.25 -20.74 -8.92
CA CYS A 502 9.95 -20.41 -9.45
C CYS A 502 9.04 -19.73 -8.41
N TYR A 503 9.50 -19.41 -7.20
CA TYR A 503 8.67 -18.67 -6.23
C TYR A 503 9.04 -17.18 -6.24
N PRO A 504 8.11 -16.21 -6.10
CA PRO A 504 8.45 -14.79 -6.15
C PRO A 504 9.51 -14.40 -5.11
N GLN A 505 10.43 -13.51 -5.48
CA GLN A 505 11.65 -13.20 -4.71
C GLN A 505 11.41 -12.83 -3.24
N GLN A 506 10.37 -12.03 -2.92
CA GLN A 506 9.99 -11.72 -1.53
C GLN A 506 9.66 -12.98 -0.70
N GLY A 507 9.04 -13.97 -1.34
CA GLY A 507 8.78 -15.26 -0.70
C GLY A 507 9.98 -16.20 -0.69
N GLN A 508 11.00 -15.97 -1.53
CA GLN A 508 12.22 -16.78 -1.53
C GLN A 508 13.09 -16.53 -0.29
N GLU A 509 13.00 -15.36 0.34
CA GLU A 509 13.72 -15.03 1.58
C GLU A 509 13.23 -15.86 2.78
N GLN A 510 11.90 -15.99 2.93
CA GLN A 510 11.27 -16.97 3.84
C GLN A 510 11.64 -18.43 3.54
N VAL A 511 12.12 -18.71 2.32
CA VAL A 511 12.54 -20.05 1.88
C VAL A 511 14.06 -20.24 2.02
N LYS A 512 14.82 -19.18 2.25
CA LYS A 512 16.23 -19.28 2.66
C LYS A 512 16.33 -19.73 4.12
N SER A 513 15.42 -19.27 5.00
CA SER A 513 15.33 -19.72 6.40
C SER A 513 14.99 -21.22 6.53
N LEU A 514 14.28 -21.83 5.57
CA LEU A 514 14.01 -23.28 5.56
C LEU A 514 15.30 -24.13 5.57
N GLY A 515 16.37 -23.67 4.89
CA GLY A 515 17.65 -24.39 4.80
C GLY A 515 18.46 -24.37 6.11
N SER A 516 18.29 -23.35 6.95
CA SER A 516 18.95 -23.27 8.27
C SER A 516 18.25 -24.13 9.34
N TYR A 517 16.99 -24.54 9.12
CA TYR A 517 16.21 -25.36 10.06
C TYR A 517 16.10 -26.84 9.65
N GLY A 518 16.91 -27.31 8.68
CA GLY A 518 16.98 -28.73 8.32
C GLY A 518 15.80 -29.28 7.52
N PHE A 519 14.95 -28.41 6.94
CA PHE A 519 13.91 -28.84 6.01
C PHE A 519 14.49 -28.95 4.59
N ASN A 520 14.91 -30.17 4.21
CA ASN A 520 15.31 -30.45 2.83
C ASN A 520 14.06 -30.43 1.92
N ILE A 521 14.01 -29.45 1.02
CA ILE A 521 13.08 -29.41 -0.12
C ILE A 521 13.75 -30.10 -1.32
N GLU A 522 14.34 -31.26 -1.10
CA GLU A 522 14.70 -32.15 -2.21
C GLU A 522 13.49 -33.03 -2.48
N SER A 523 13.12 -33.06 -3.75
CA SER A 523 11.92 -33.67 -4.32
C SER A 523 11.56 -35.02 -3.70
N ASP A 524 10.35 -35.13 -3.16
CA ASP A 524 9.58 -36.38 -3.18
C ASP A 524 9.29 -36.69 -4.66
N SER A 525 10.30 -37.21 -5.36
CA SER A 525 10.08 -38.00 -6.56
C SER A 525 9.88 -39.43 -6.09
N ASP A 526 8.63 -39.89 -6.17
CA ASP A 526 8.31 -41.31 -6.18
C ASP A 526 9.26 -42.00 -7.16
N GLY A 527 10.17 -42.81 -6.63
CA GLY A 527 11.22 -43.50 -7.37
C GLY A 527 11.35 -44.90 -6.83
N ASP A 528 10.77 -45.83 -7.59
CA ASP A 528 10.64 -47.25 -7.33
C ASP A 528 11.95 -47.95 -6.92
N ASP A 529 11.74 -49.02 -6.15
CA ASP A 529 12.68 -50.08 -5.80
C ASP A 529 13.66 -50.43 -6.93
N GLU A 530 14.96 -50.45 -6.63
CA GLU A 530 15.88 -51.44 -7.22
C GLU A 530 17.05 -51.69 -6.26
N GLU A 531 16.97 -52.82 -5.55
CA GLU A 531 18.12 -53.49 -4.95
C GLU A 531 19.17 -53.77 -6.04
N GLN A 532 20.38 -53.24 -5.87
CA GLN A 532 21.56 -53.85 -6.48
C GLN A 532 22.60 -54.14 -5.39
N GLU A 533 22.64 -55.41 -5.02
CA GLU A 533 23.83 -56.09 -4.49
C GLU A 533 25.06 -55.69 -5.32
N THR A 534 26.14 -55.29 -4.65
CA THR A 534 27.47 -55.56 -5.16
C THR A 534 28.41 -55.95 -4.02
N ASP A 535 28.76 -57.23 -4.02
CA ASP A 535 30.00 -57.76 -3.46
C ASP A 535 31.21 -56.98 -3.99
N ARG A 536 32.07 -56.50 -3.08
CA ARG A 536 33.53 -56.72 -3.07
C ARG A 536 34.21 -56.17 -1.82
#